data_AF-A0A7L9U6F4-F1
#
_entry.id   AF-A0A7L9U6F4-F1
#
_cell.length_a   1.000
_cell.length_b   1.000
_cell.length_c   1.000
_cell.angle_alpha   90.00
_cell.angle_beta   90.00
_cell.angle_gamma   90.00
#
_symmetry.space_group_name_H-M   'P 1'
#
loop_
_entity.id
_entity.type
_entity.pdbx_description
1 polymer ?
#
loop_
_entity_poly.entity_id
_entity_poly.type
_entity_poly.pdbx_seq_one_letter_code
_entity_poly.pdbx_strand_id
1 'polypeptide(L)'
;MHAAPEPSALADKLAAPLNAIVSRHRASLMPMLGGSEAAARAALANDEAVRKVAVFCYPLLPGILRLAVKEPAFVGFVMHNRERVLARLTVDPAPATGT
;
A
#
# COMPACT_ATOMS: atom_id res chain seq x y z
N MET A 1 17.22 -21.59 -18.09
CA MET A 1 16.06 -21.87 -17.21
C MET A 1 15.72 -20.60 -16.44
N HIS A 2 14.78 -19.78 -16.94
CA HIS A 2 14.26 -18.67 -16.15
C HIS A 2 13.30 -19.27 -15.11
N ALA A 3 13.76 -19.36 -13.85
CA ALA A 3 12.89 -19.64 -12.74
C ALA A 3 11.78 -18.58 -12.73
N ALA A 4 10.53 -19.01 -12.56
CA ALA A 4 9.41 -18.09 -12.40
C ALA A 4 9.78 -17.09 -11.29
N PRO A 5 9.51 -15.78 -11.48
CA PRO A 5 9.78 -14.80 -10.44
C PRO A 5 9.04 -15.24 -9.18
N GLU A 6 9.81 -15.48 -8.10
CA GLU A 6 9.23 -15.82 -6.82
C GLU A 6 8.25 -14.72 -6.39
N PRO A 7 7.09 -15.07 -5.82
CA PRO A 7 6.05 -14.10 -5.45
C PRO A 7 6.59 -12.99 -4.54
N SER A 8 7.62 -13.28 -3.75
CA SER A 8 8.34 -12.33 -2.88
C SER A 8 9.13 -11.26 -3.65
N ALA A 9 9.74 -11.60 -4.79
CA ALA A 9 10.50 -10.63 -5.59
C ALA A 9 9.56 -9.61 -6.26
N LEU A 10 8.40 -10.06 -6.72
CA LEU A 10 7.35 -9.18 -7.24
C LEU A 10 6.75 -8.30 -6.14
N ALA A 11 6.53 -8.87 -4.95
CA ALA A 11 6.10 -8.12 -3.77
C ALA A 11 7.05 -6.97 -3.41
N ASP A 12 8.36 -7.21 -3.43
CA ASP A 12 9.36 -6.17 -3.18
C ASP A 12 9.33 -5.08 -4.27
N LYS A 13 9.23 -5.51 -5.54
CA LYS A 13 9.07 -4.62 -6.72
C LYS A 13 7.78 -3.80 -6.69
N LEU A 14 6.71 -4.30 -6.05
CA LEU A 14 5.43 -3.61 -5.86
C LEU A 14 5.48 -2.65 -4.67
N ALA A 15 6.17 -3.02 -3.59
CA ALA A 15 6.23 -2.25 -2.36
C ALA A 15 6.82 -0.84 -2.58
N ALA A 16 7.91 -0.72 -3.34
CA ALA A 16 8.54 0.58 -3.63
C ALA A 16 7.61 1.57 -4.40
N PRO A 17 7.07 1.24 -5.57
CA PRO A 17 6.16 2.13 -6.30
C PRO A 17 4.85 2.36 -5.54
N LEU A 18 4.37 1.36 -4.80
CA LEU A 18 3.17 1.53 -3.98
C LEU A 18 3.41 2.52 -2.84
N ASN A 19 4.54 2.46 -2.15
CA ASN A 19 4.92 3.48 -1.15
C ASN A 19 4.98 4.88 -1.76
N ALA A 20 5.53 5.02 -2.97
CA ALA A 20 5.58 6.29 -3.68
C ALA A 20 4.18 6.81 -4.03
N ILE A 21 3.28 5.95 -4.50
CA ILE A 21 1.87 6.28 -4.78
C ILE A 21 1.16 6.72 -3.49
N VAL A 22 1.28 5.91 -2.43
CA VAL A 22 0.66 6.18 -1.13
C VAL A 22 1.12 7.51 -0.54
N SER A 23 2.42 7.81 -0.61
CA SER A 23 2.98 9.09 -0.16
C SER A 23 2.48 10.27 -1.01
N ARG A 24 2.51 10.14 -2.35
CA ARG A 24 2.08 11.19 -3.28
C ARG A 24 0.58 11.47 -3.24
N HIS A 25 -0.22 10.44 -2.99
CA HIS A 25 -1.69 10.53 -2.93
C HIS A 25 -2.21 10.53 -1.48
N ARG A 26 -1.34 10.71 -0.47
CA ARG A 26 -1.72 10.71 0.95
C ARG A 26 -2.88 11.66 1.24
N ALA A 27 -2.88 12.86 0.66
CA ALA A 27 -3.96 13.84 0.83
C ALA A 27 -5.32 13.35 0.32
N SER A 28 -5.33 12.46 -0.69
CA SER A 28 -6.54 11.85 -1.23
C SER A 28 -6.93 10.57 -0.48
N LEU A 29 -5.96 9.85 0.06
CA LEU A 29 -6.15 8.61 0.83
C LEU A 29 -6.60 8.87 2.28
N MET A 30 -6.07 9.91 2.93
CA MET A 30 -6.42 10.26 4.31
C MET A 30 -7.93 10.42 4.54
N PRO A 31 -8.70 11.19 3.74
CA PRO A 31 -10.14 11.30 3.95
C PRO A 31 -10.88 9.97 3.75
N MET A 32 -10.40 9.09 2.85
CA MET A 32 -10.96 7.73 2.69
C MET A 32 -10.73 6.85 3.92
N LEU A 33 -9.72 7.18 4.71
CA LEU A 33 -9.32 6.47 5.93
C LEU A 33 -9.80 7.18 7.21
N GLY A 34 -10.75 8.13 7.09
CA GLY A 34 -11.33 8.85 8.23
C GLY A 34 -10.63 10.16 8.58
N GLY A 35 -9.74 10.67 7.72
CA GLY A 35 -9.21 12.04 7.75
C GLY A 35 -8.15 12.32 8.81
N SER A 36 -7.83 11.36 9.69
CA SER A 36 -6.85 11.48 10.76
C SER A 36 -5.95 10.25 10.81
N GLU A 37 -4.74 10.38 11.35
CA GLU A 37 -3.79 9.25 11.44
C GLU A 37 -4.28 8.13 12.35
N ALA A 38 -4.94 8.46 13.47
CA ALA A 38 -5.58 7.47 14.33
C ALA A 38 -6.69 6.70 13.60
N ALA A 39 -7.48 7.40 12.78
CA ALA A 39 -8.50 6.78 11.94
C ALA A 39 -7.87 5.93 10.84
N ALA A 40 -6.77 6.38 10.23
CA ALA A 40 -6.02 5.60 9.26
C ALA A 40 -5.43 4.33 9.85
N ARG A 41 -4.95 4.38 11.10
CA ARG A 41 -4.45 3.21 11.83
C ARG A 41 -5.58 2.24 12.17
N ALA A 42 -6.74 2.73 12.60
CA ALA A 42 -7.94 1.91 12.79
C ALA A 42 -8.44 1.30 11.47
N ALA A 43 -8.33 2.04 10.37
CA ALA A 43 -8.69 1.59 9.04
C ALA A 43 -7.77 0.45 8.53
N LEU A 44 -6.54 0.30 9.04
CA LEU A 44 -5.70 -0.88 8.74
C LEU A 44 -6.30 -2.17 9.30
N ALA A 45 -6.97 -2.09 10.45
CA ALA A 45 -7.69 -3.22 11.02
C ALA A 45 -9.01 -3.50 10.28
N ASN A 46 -9.50 -2.53 9.49
CA ASN A 46 -10.72 -2.65 8.71
C ASN A 46 -10.42 -3.12 7.28
N ASP A 47 -10.80 -4.36 6.99
CA ASP A 47 -10.58 -5.01 5.70
C ASP A 47 -11.22 -4.25 4.52
N GLU A 48 -12.40 -3.64 4.74
CA GLU A 48 -13.10 -2.85 3.72
C GLU A 48 -12.35 -1.56 3.39
N ALA A 49 -11.79 -0.89 4.41
CA ALA A 49 -11.03 0.34 4.20
C ALA A 49 -9.71 0.06 3.45
N VAL A 50 -8.99 -1.01 3.84
CA VAL A 50 -7.77 -1.44 3.13
C VAL A 50 -8.08 -1.82 1.69
N ARG A 51 -9.19 -2.54 1.44
CA ARG A 51 -9.62 -2.90 0.09
C ARG A 51 -9.91 -1.66 -0.77
N LYS A 52 -10.61 -0.65 -0.23
CA LYS A 52 -10.87 0.62 -0.96
C LYS A 52 -9.58 1.32 -1.37
N VAL A 53 -8.59 1.39 -0.48
CA VAL A 53 -7.28 1.96 -0.80
C VAL A 53 -6.56 1.13 -1.87
N ALA A 54 -6.60 -0.20 -1.78
CA ALA A 54 -5.97 -1.07 -2.77
C ALA A 54 -6.58 -0.88 -4.17
N VAL A 55 -7.92 -0.83 -4.28
CA VAL A 55 -8.61 -0.58 -5.56
C VAL A 55 -8.26 0.80 -6.11
N PHE A 56 -8.16 1.82 -5.24
CA PHE A 56 -7.73 3.16 -5.64
C PHE A 56 -6.27 3.20 -6.16
N CYS A 57 -5.38 2.44 -5.53
CA CYS A 57 -3.97 2.39 -5.92
C CYS A 57 -3.70 1.57 -7.19
N TYR A 58 -4.53 0.59 -7.52
CA TYR A 58 -4.34 -0.27 -8.70
C TYR A 58 -4.20 0.49 -10.04
N PRO A 59 -5.08 1.44 -10.41
CA PRO A 59 -4.92 2.23 -11.64
C PRO A 59 -3.72 3.18 -11.59
N LEU A 60 -3.22 3.53 -10.40
CA LEU A 60 -2.06 4.40 -10.21
C LEU A 60 -0.73 3.65 -10.39
N LEU A 61 -0.77 2.31 -10.45
CA LEU A 61 0.42 1.51 -10.72
C LEU A 61 0.98 1.80 -12.12
N PRO A 62 2.32 1.76 -12.28
CA PRO A 62 2.95 1.83 -13.58
C PRO A 62 2.46 0.67 -14.45
N GLY A 63 2.24 0.93 -15.75
CA GLY A 63 1.58 -0.02 -16.65
C GLY A 63 2.21 -1.41 -16.68
N ILE A 64 3.53 -1.50 -16.50
CA ILE A 64 4.26 -2.78 -16.41
C ILE A 64 3.78 -3.66 -15.24
N LEU A 65 3.44 -3.06 -14.10
CA LEU A 65 2.95 -3.79 -12.92
C LEU A 65 1.49 -4.20 -13.07
N ARG A 66 0.68 -3.39 -13.77
CA ARG A 66 -0.69 -3.78 -14.15
C ARG A 66 -0.74 -4.95 -15.13
N LEU A 67 0.30 -5.12 -15.95
CA LEU A 67 0.44 -6.29 -16.83
C LEU A 67 0.91 -7.53 -16.06
N ALA A 68 1.78 -7.34 -15.05
CA ALA A 68 2.35 -8.44 -14.26
C ALA A 68 1.41 -8.95 -13.17
N VAL A 69 0.55 -8.09 -12.61
CA VAL A 69 -0.33 -8.44 -11.49
C VAL A 69 -1.77 -8.03 -11.81
N LYS A 70 -2.70 -8.99 -11.66
CA LYS A 70 -4.13 -8.72 -11.79
C LYS A 70 -4.65 -8.00 -10.55
N GLU A 71 -5.68 -7.18 -10.71
CA GLU A 71 -6.35 -6.45 -9.62
C GLU A 71 -6.63 -7.29 -8.36
N PRO A 72 -7.26 -8.48 -8.42
CA PRO A 72 -7.50 -9.28 -7.21
C PRO A 72 -6.22 -9.75 -6.52
N ALA A 73 -5.15 -10.03 -7.28
CA ALA A 73 -3.86 -10.40 -6.73
C ALA A 73 -3.15 -9.20 -6.07
N PHE A 74 -3.27 -8.01 -6.69
CA PHE A 74 -2.80 -6.76 -6.09
C PHE A 74 -3.53 -6.45 -4.78
N VAL A 75 -4.86 -6.53 -4.78
CA VAL A 75 -5.68 -6.30 -3.60
C VAL A 75 -5.29 -7.28 -2.50
N GLY A 76 -5.18 -8.57 -2.80
CA GLY A 76 -4.70 -9.58 -1.85
C GLY A 76 -3.31 -9.26 -1.29
N PHE A 77 -2.38 -8.80 -2.14
CA PHE A 77 -1.05 -8.37 -1.72
C PHE A 77 -1.10 -7.20 -0.73
N VAL A 78 -1.87 -6.15 -1.04
CA VAL A 78 -2.03 -4.99 -0.14
C VAL A 78 -2.66 -5.39 1.18
N MET A 79 -3.66 -6.28 1.15
CA MET A 79 -4.34 -6.75 2.36
C MET A 79 -3.44 -7.64 3.21
N HIS A 80 -2.58 -8.44 2.60
CA HIS A 80 -1.61 -9.25 3.33
C HIS A 80 -0.47 -8.39 3.91
N ASN A 81 -0.06 -7.34 3.21
CA ASN A 81 1.06 -6.46 3.59
C ASN A 81 0.58 -5.09 4.11
N ARG A 82 -0.66 -5.00 4.59
CA ARG A 82 -1.37 -3.75 4.90
C ARG A 82 -0.57 -2.86 5.84
N GLU A 83 0.05 -3.45 6.86
CA GLU A 83 0.84 -2.73 7.84
C GLU A 83 2.09 -2.11 7.20
N ARG A 84 2.80 -2.83 6.33
CA ARG A 84 4.00 -2.30 5.66
C ARG A 84 3.69 -1.27 4.58
N VAL A 85 2.62 -1.50 3.81
CA VAL A 85 2.22 -0.63 2.68
C VAL A 85 1.65 0.68 3.18
N LEU A 86 0.79 0.61 4.20
CA LEU A 86 0.06 1.76 4.71
C LEU A 86 0.73 2.38 5.94
N ALA A 87 1.83 1.80 6.45
CA ALA A 87 2.66 2.41 7.48
C ALA A 87 3.02 3.86 7.14
N ARG A 88 3.27 4.20 5.86
CA ARG A 88 3.58 5.60 5.46
C ARG A 88 2.43 6.59 5.65
N LEU A 89 1.20 6.10 5.78
CA LEU A 89 0.02 6.93 6.10
C LEU A 89 -0.17 7.11 7.60
N THR A 90 0.37 6.19 8.41
CA THR A 90 0.20 6.16 9.87
C THR A 90 1.47 6.51 10.64
N VAL A 91 2.62 6.55 9.96
CA VAL A 91 3.89 7.05 10.49
C VAL A 91 3.85 8.56 10.36
N ASP A 92 3.59 9.17 11.51
CA ASP A 92 4.00 10.52 11.84
C ASP A 92 5.53 10.64 11.62
N PRO A 93 6.06 11.66 10.92
CA PRO A 93 7.47 11.98 10.98
C PRO A 93 7.80 12.55 12.38
N ALA A 94 7.77 11.72 13.42
CA ALA A 94 8.37 12.02 14.72
C ALA A 94 9.48 11.02 15.04
N PRO A 95 10.56 11.50 15.69
CA PRO A 95 11.89 11.26 15.19
C PRO A 95 12.50 9.98 15.77
N ALA A 96 13.42 9.41 15.00
CA ALA A 96 14.56 8.72 15.59
C ALA A 96 15.34 9.73 16.45
N THR A 97 15.06 9.76 17.75
CA THR A 97 15.88 10.40 18.80
C THR A 97 15.50 9.62 20.06
N GLY A 98 16.23 8.60 20.51
CA GLY A 98 17.66 8.63 20.77
C GLY A 98 17.90 9.41 22.06
N THR A 99 17.61 8.83 23.23
CA THR A 99 18.37 8.94 24.48
C THR A 99 17.87 7.86 25.45
#